data_AF-A0A3D6ETY2-F1
#
_entry.id   AF-A0A3D6ETY2-F1
#
_cell.length_a   1.000
_cell.length_b   1.000
_cell.length_c   1.000
_cell.angle_alpha   90.00
_cell.angle_beta   90.00
_cell.angle_gamma   90.00
#
_symmetry.space_group_name_H-M   'P 1'
#
loop_
_entity.id
_entity.type
_entity.pdbx_description
1 polymer ?
#
loop_
_entity_poly.entity_id
_entity_poly.type
_entity_poly.pdbx_seq_one_letter_code
_entity_poly.pdbx_strand_id
1 'polypeptide(L)' 'MTNLNNIYIIGAGAIGKALAVFLNRAGKNVTLVRGSVNDGSAST' A
#
# COMPACT_ATOMS: atom_id res chain seq x y z
N MET A 1 -10.32 0.66 -21.41
CA MET A 1 -8.85 0.46 -21.33
C MET A 1 -8.51 -0.02 -19.92
N THR A 2 -8.35 -1.33 -19.74
CA THR A 2 -8.00 -1.92 -18.45
C THR A 2 -6.53 -1.64 -18.14
N ASN A 3 -6.30 -0.79 -17.14
CA ASN A 3 -4.98 -0.35 -16.72
C ASN A 3 -4.29 -1.49 -15.94
N LEU A 4 -3.63 -2.42 -16.65
CA LEU A 4 -2.96 -3.59 -16.07
C LEU A 4 -1.64 -3.27 -15.33
N ASN A 5 -1.23 -2.00 -15.26
CA ASN A 5 0.09 -1.60 -14.73
C ASN A 5 0.04 -0.96 -13.34
N ASN A 6 -1.07 -1.11 -12.61
CA ASN A 6 -1.18 -0.64 -11.23
C ASN A 6 -0.70 -1.73 -10.27
N ILE A 7 0.29 -1.39 -9.45
CA ILE A 7 0.82 -2.25 -8.39
C ILE A 7 0.11 -1.88 -7.09
N TYR A 8 -0.59 -2.83 -6.49
CA TYR A 8 -1.26 -2.64 -5.20
C TYR A 8 -0.45 -3.30 -4.09
N ILE A 9 -0.10 -2.54 -3.06
CA ILE A 9 0.61 -3.05 -1.88
C ILE A 9 -0.38 -3.06 -0.72
N ILE A 10 -0.70 -4.25 -0.20
CA ILE A 10 -1.58 -4.40 0.94
C ILE A 10 -0.76 -4.34 2.23
N GLY A 11 -1.08 -3.41 3.12
CA GLY A 11 -0.42 -3.21 4.41
C GLY A 11 0.58 -2.04 4.43
N ALA A 12 0.35 -1.09 5.35
CA ALA A 12 1.14 0.13 5.49
C ALA A 12 2.22 0.04 6.59
N GLY A 13 2.85 -1.14 6.72
CA GLY A 13 4.01 -1.33 7.60
C GLY A 13 5.27 -0.65 7.04
N ALA A 14 6.39 -0.72 7.78
CA ALA A 14 7.66 -0.13 7.36
C ALA A 14 8.11 -0.65 5.97
N ILE A 15 7.98 -1.95 5.73
CA ILE A 15 8.35 -2.60 4.47
C ILE A 15 7.43 -2.15 3.33
N GLY A 16 6.11 -2.15 3.56
CA GLY A 16 5.13 -1.75 2.53
C GLY A 16 5.33 -0.31 2.08
N LYS A 17 5.62 0.61 3.03
CA LYS A 17 5.94 2.00 2.71
C LYS A 17 7.26 2.12 1.95
N ALA A 18 8.32 1.44 2.37
CA ALA A 18 9.61 1.48 1.68
C ALA A 18 9.50 0.97 0.24
N LEU A 19 8.77 -0.13 0.03
CA LEU A 19 8.53 -0.68 -1.30
C LEU A 19 7.69 0.26 -2.18
N ALA A 20 6.64 0.87 -1.61
CA ALA A 20 5.83 1.84 -2.32
C ALA A 20 6.67 3.04 -2.80
N VAL A 21 7.53 3.59 -1.93
CA VAL A 21 8.45 4.68 -2.29
C VAL A 21 9.42 4.24 -3.38
N PHE A 22 10.02 3.06 -3.25
CA PHE A 22 10.95 2.52 -4.25
C PHE A 22 10.31 2.39 -5.64
N LEU A 23 9.13 1.77 -5.71
CA LEU A 23 8.41 1.55 -6.97
C LEU A 23 7.90 2.86 -7.58
N ASN A 24 7.43 3.79 -6.75
CA ASN A 24 7.03 5.12 -7.20
C ASN A 24 8.21 5.88 -7.82
N ARG A 25 9.39 5.82 -7.20
CA ARG A 25 10.63 6.42 -7.75
C ARG A 25 11.10 5.76 -9.05
N ALA A 26 10.76 4.50 -9.27
CA ALA A 26 10.99 3.78 -10.52
C ALA A 26 9.94 4.07 -11.62
N GLY A 27 9.04 5.04 -11.39
CA GLY A 27 8.00 5.43 -12.35
C GLY A 27 6.84 4.44 -12.46
N LYS A 28 6.67 3.54 -11.49
CA LYS A 28 5.54 2.60 -11.46
C LYS A 28 4.33 3.24 -10.79
N ASN A 29 3.15 2.96 -11.32
CA ASN A 29 1.89 3.34 -10.69
C ASN A 29 1.65 2.39 -9.51
N VAL A 30 1.84 2.88 -8.28
CA VAL A 30 1.71 2.09 -7.07
C VAL A 30 0.65 2.70 -6.15
N THR A 31 -0.20 1.85 -5.58
CA THR A 31 -1.19 2.24 -4.57
C THR A 31 -0.97 1.42 -3.30
N LEU A 32 -0.69 2.09 -2.20
CA LEU A 32 -0.61 1.46 -0.88
C LEU A 32 -2.01 1.38 -0.28
N VAL A 33 -2.53 0.18 -0.09
CA VAL A 33 -3.82 -0.08 0.53
C VAL A 33 -3.58 -0.41 2.00
N ARG A 34 -3.91 0.52 2.89
CA ARG A 34 -3.92 0.24 4.32
C ARG A 34 -5.25 -0.44 4.66
N GLY A 35 -5.19 -1.73 4.97
CA GLY A 35 -6.29 -2.38 5.67
C GLY A 35 -6.44 -1.73 7.03
N SER A 36 -7.41 -0.82 7.19
CA SER A 36 -7.98 -0.56 8.51
C SER A 36 -8.95 -1.71 8.77
N VAL A 37 -8.44 -2.85 9.23
CA VAL A 37 -9.28 -3.65 10.11
C VAL A 37 -9.43 -2.78 11.36
N ASN A 38 -10.60 -2.16 11.50
CA ASN A 38 -11.05 -1.76 12.81
C ASN A 38 -11.27 -3.07 13.58
N ASP A 39 -10.19 -3.66 14.12
CA ASP A 39 -10.23 -4.91 14.88
C ASP A 39 -10.96 -4.74 16.23
N GLY A 40 -11.70 -3.65 16.43
CA GLY A 40 -12.45 -3.37 17.65
C GLY A 40 -11.57 -3.23 18.89
N SER A 41 -10.24 -3.21 18.76
CA SER A 41 -9.33 -2.96 19.87
C SER A 41 -9.40 -1.49 20.23
N ALA A 42 -10.39 -1.17 21.05
CA ALA A 42 -10.38 0.03 21.86
C ALA A 42 -9.07 0.02 22.65
N SER A 43 -8.20 0.97 22.36
CA SER A 43 -7.14 1.34 23.30
C SER A 43 -7.85 1.78 24.59
N THR A 44 -7.99 0.85 25.53
CA THR A 44 -8.40 1.09 26.91
C THR A 44 -7.17 1.44 27.72
#